data_AF-A0A7J6U6G3-F1
#
_entry.id   AF-A0A7J6U6G3-F1
#
_cell.length_a   1.000
_cell.length_b   1.000
_cell.length_c   1.000
_cell.angle_alpha   90.00
_cell.angle_beta   90.00
_cell.angle_gamma   90.00
#
_symmetry.space_group_name_H-M   'P 1'
#
loop_
_entity.id
_entity.type
_entity.pdbx_description
1 polymer ?
#
loop_
_entity_poly.entity_id
_entity_poly.type
_entity_poly.pdbx_seq_one_letter_code
_entity_poly.pdbx_strand_id
1 'polypeptide(L)'
;SSLQQSFTQFYVSKHSGRTLTWMPSLGGAVVRYNMRSTGSRVTVKDLVVSAAQAIVLTDVFNNDATATAARITEVTGLPIEELRRVLFPMVYRVRVLRRSTGGPEDKQVGACEEYSLNKEFQDKKRRIVVPQVA
;
A
#
# COMPACT_ATOMS: atom_id res chain seq x y z
N SER A 1 15.01 -7.95 -2.16
CA SER A 1 14.38 -9.12 -1.50
C SER A 1 15.30 -9.86 -0.53
N SER A 2 16.19 -9.19 0.21
CA SER A 2 17.25 -9.86 0.99
C SER A 2 16.94 -10.10 2.47
N LEU A 3 16.27 -9.17 3.15
CA LEU A 3 16.17 -9.20 4.62
C LEU A 3 15.38 -10.39 5.18
N GLN A 4 14.23 -10.71 4.57
CA GLN A 4 13.40 -11.84 5.01
C GLN A 4 14.15 -13.18 4.86
N GLN A 5 14.87 -13.36 3.75
CA GLN A 5 15.66 -14.56 3.49
C GLN A 5 16.86 -14.64 4.45
N SER A 6 17.59 -13.54 4.63
CA SER A 6 18.70 -13.48 5.59
C SER A 6 18.24 -13.78 7.02
N PHE A 7 17.10 -13.24 7.45
CA PHE A 7 16.55 -13.55 8.77
C PHE A 7 16.08 -15.01 8.88
N THR A 8 15.48 -15.56 7.83
CA THR A 8 15.07 -16.97 7.80
C THR A 8 16.28 -17.90 7.97
N GLN A 9 17.37 -17.64 7.25
CA GLN A 9 18.63 -18.39 7.39
C GLN A 9 19.23 -18.25 8.80
N PHE A 10 19.25 -17.04 9.34
CA PHE A 10 19.69 -16.80 10.71
C PHE A 10 18.85 -17.58 11.74
N TYR A 11 17.52 -17.54 11.61
CA TYR A 11 16.62 -18.19 12.56
C TYR A 11 16.75 -19.73 12.51
N VAL A 12 16.79 -20.31 11.32
CA VAL A 12 16.94 -21.77 11.13
C VAL A 12 18.30 -22.26 11.63
N SER A 13 19.38 -21.49 11.42
CA SER A 13 20.71 -21.87 11.92
C SER A 13 20.82 -21.84 13.45
N LYS A 14 20.08 -20.94 14.12
CA LYS A 14 20.02 -20.85 15.59
C LYS A 14 19.04 -21.84 16.23
N HIS A 15 17.98 -22.21 15.52
CA HIS A 15 16.88 -23.02 16.04
C HIS A 15 16.62 -24.24 15.15
N SER A 16 17.51 -25.22 15.23
CA SER A 16 17.42 -26.48 14.48
C SER A 16 16.10 -27.22 14.78
N GLY A 17 15.46 -27.74 13.73
CA GLY A 17 14.21 -28.49 13.83
C GLY A 17 12.94 -27.64 13.90
N ARG A 18 13.05 -26.31 13.73
CA ARG A 18 11.90 -25.39 13.62
C ARG A 18 11.76 -24.82 12.21
N THR A 19 10.52 -24.64 11.77
CA THR A 19 10.18 -23.99 10.50
C THR A 19 9.63 -22.59 10.77
N LEU A 20 10.09 -21.59 10.02
CA LEU A 20 9.60 -20.22 10.08
C LEU A 20 8.58 -19.99 8.96
N THR A 21 7.34 -19.65 9.34
CA THR A 21 6.29 -19.27 8.39
C THR A 21 6.02 -17.77 8.51
N TRP A 22 6.18 -17.04 7.41
CA TRP A 22 5.89 -15.61 7.36
C TRP A 22 4.39 -15.38 7.10
N MET A 23 3.78 -14.49 7.88
CA MET A 23 2.36 -14.12 7.74
C MET A 23 2.24 -12.65 7.33
N PRO A 24 2.16 -12.33 6.03
CA PRO A 24 2.11 -10.94 5.55
C PRO A 24 0.88 -10.18 6.06
N SER A 25 -0.22 -10.88 6.34
CA SER A 25 -1.46 -10.28 6.87
C SER A 25 -1.27 -9.59 8.22
N LEU A 26 -0.34 -10.06 9.05
CA LEU A 26 0.00 -9.47 10.35
C LEU A 26 1.11 -8.42 10.24
N GLY A 27 1.69 -8.26 9.06
CA GLY A 27 2.78 -7.33 8.79
C GLY A 27 2.28 -5.90 8.62
N GLY A 28 3.06 -4.95 9.14
CA GLY A 28 2.89 -3.52 8.90
C GLY A 28 4.21 -2.85 8.54
N ALA A 29 4.13 -1.73 7.84
CA ALA A 29 5.27 -0.92 7.47
C ALA A 29 4.97 0.57 7.65
N VAL A 30 6.04 1.37 7.73
CA VAL A 30 5.94 2.83 7.66
C VAL A 30 6.50 3.27 6.32
N VAL A 31 5.63 3.83 5.47
CA VAL A 31 5.98 4.34 4.14
C VAL A 31 6.08 5.84 4.19
N ARG A 32 7.20 6.39 3.68
CA ARG A 32 7.38 7.82 3.56
C ARG A 32 6.72 8.34 2.29
N TYR A 33 5.72 9.21 2.46
CA TYR A 33 5.02 9.86 1.37
C TYR A 33 5.57 11.27 1.14
N ASN A 34 6.24 11.46 0.01
CA ASN A 34 6.83 12.74 -0.38
C ASN A 34 5.83 13.53 -1.24
N MET A 35 5.19 14.53 -0.64
CA MET A 35 4.26 15.39 -1.34
C MET A 35 5.00 16.58 -1.96
N ARG A 36 4.82 16.78 -3.27
CA ARG A 36 5.24 18.02 -3.92
C ARG A 36 4.23 19.11 -3.53
N SER A 37 4.55 19.91 -2.52
CA SER A 37 3.75 21.08 -2.21
C SER A 37 3.91 22.11 -3.35
N THR A 38 2.87 22.87 -3.63
CA THR A 38 2.92 24.06 -4.46
C THR A 38 3.84 25.10 -3.80
N GLY A 39 5.15 25.03 -4.10
CA GLY A 39 6.21 25.87 -3.53
C GLY A 39 7.57 25.12 -3.43
N SER A 40 8.61 25.78 -2.87
CA SER A 40 9.97 25.20 -2.76
C SER A 40 10.16 24.18 -1.62
N ARG A 41 9.11 23.82 -0.85
CA ARG A 41 9.23 22.88 0.29
C ARG A 41 8.51 21.55 -0.01
N VAL A 42 9.24 20.45 0.11
CA VAL A 42 8.66 19.10 0.08
C VAL A 42 8.02 18.80 1.43
N THR A 43 6.73 18.50 1.45
CA THR A 43 6.03 18.09 2.67
C THR A 43 6.11 16.57 2.76
N VAL A 44 6.75 16.08 3.82
CA VAL A 44 6.96 14.64 4.04
C VAL A 44 5.99 14.15 5.11
N LYS A 45 5.28 13.06 4.81
CA LYS A 45 4.36 12.38 5.73
C LYS A 45 4.73 10.92 5.90
N ASP A 46 4.50 10.38 7.09
CA ASP A 46 4.74 8.98 7.41
C ASP A 46 3.40 8.22 7.45
N LEU A 47 3.19 7.31 6.50
CA LEU A 47 2.00 6.46 6.40
C LEU A 47 2.28 5.13 7.12
N VAL A 48 1.49 4.82 8.15
CA VAL A 48 1.49 3.50 8.78
C VAL A 48 0.49 2.63 8.04
N VAL A 49 0.97 1.58 7.38
CA VAL A 49 0.22 0.77 6.43
C VAL A 49 0.41 -0.73 6.69
N SER A 50 -0.51 -1.56 6.20
CA SER A 50 -0.30 -3.02 6.13
C SER A 50 0.79 -3.39 5.13
N ALA A 51 1.33 -4.61 5.21
CA ALA A 51 2.28 -5.11 4.22
C ALA A 51 1.71 -5.06 2.78
N ALA A 52 0.45 -5.46 2.60
CA ALA A 52 -0.23 -5.39 1.31
C ALA A 52 -0.34 -3.94 0.79
N GLN A 53 -0.77 -3.01 1.65
CA GLN A 53 -0.85 -1.59 1.32
C GLN A 53 0.52 -0.98 0.98
N ALA A 54 1.58 -1.44 1.68
CA ALA A 54 2.94 -1.02 1.40
C ALA A 54 3.38 -1.43 -0.01
N ILE A 55 3.16 -2.69 -0.40
CA ILE A 55 3.49 -3.20 -1.75
C ILE A 55 2.76 -2.40 -2.82
N VAL A 56 1.47 -2.12 -2.63
CA VAL A 56 0.71 -1.27 -3.56
C VAL A 56 1.39 0.09 -3.73
N LEU A 57 1.76 0.76 -2.64
CA LEU A 57 2.39 2.08 -2.72
C LEU A 57 3.81 2.04 -3.29
N THR A 58 4.61 1.02 -2.94
CA THR A 58 6.03 1.00 -3.30
C THR A 58 6.30 0.34 -4.63
N ASP A 59 5.71 -0.81 -4.90
CA ASP A 59 6.10 -1.63 -6.05
C ASP A 59 5.31 -1.22 -7.29
N VAL A 60 4.08 -0.72 -7.10
CA VAL A 60 3.27 -0.16 -8.18
C VAL A 60 3.56 1.33 -8.35
N PHE A 61 3.26 2.15 -7.34
CA PHE A 61 3.20 3.60 -7.53
C PHE A 61 4.53 4.38 -7.45
N ASN A 62 5.65 3.74 -7.08
CA ASN A 62 6.96 4.37 -7.28
C ASN A 62 7.41 4.32 -8.74
N ASN A 63 6.95 3.31 -9.49
CA ASN A 63 7.33 3.10 -10.88
C ASN A 63 6.31 3.75 -11.83
N ASP A 64 5.04 3.62 -11.50
CA ASP A 64 3.94 4.09 -12.35
C ASP A 64 3.15 5.20 -11.65
N ALA A 65 2.90 6.31 -12.36
CA ALA A 65 2.08 7.40 -11.81
C ALA A 65 0.59 7.02 -11.69
N THR A 66 0.15 6.13 -12.56
CA THR A 66 -1.21 5.55 -12.60
C THR A 66 -1.12 4.05 -12.84
N ALA A 67 -2.06 3.29 -12.29
CA ALA A 67 -2.12 1.84 -12.44
C ALA A 67 -3.55 1.33 -12.40
N THR A 68 -3.86 0.33 -13.22
CA THR A 68 -5.17 -0.33 -13.23
C THR A 68 -5.29 -1.37 -12.12
N ALA A 69 -6.52 -1.70 -11.72
CA ALA A 69 -6.79 -2.78 -10.78
C ALA A 69 -6.14 -4.11 -11.19
N ALA A 70 -6.13 -4.41 -12.50
CA ALA A 70 -5.49 -5.60 -13.06
C ALA A 70 -3.97 -5.60 -12.83
N ARG A 71 -3.29 -4.47 -13.09
CA ARG A 71 -1.85 -4.35 -12.85
C ARG A 71 -1.50 -4.46 -11.37
N ILE A 72 -2.30 -3.83 -10.50
CA ILE A 72 -2.08 -3.91 -9.06
C ILE A 72 -2.23 -5.36 -8.59
N THR A 73 -3.25 -6.08 -9.07
CA THR A 73 -3.48 -7.50 -8.78
C THR A 73 -2.30 -8.38 -9.19
N GLU A 74 -1.74 -8.14 -10.38
CA GLU A 74 -0.57 -8.87 -10.90
C GLU A 74 0.66 -8.67 -9.99
N VAL A 75 0.92 -7.43 -9.57
CA VAL A 75 2.09 -7.09 -8.74
C VAL A 75 1.92 -7.60 -7.30
N THR A 76 0.74 -7.44 -6.71
CA THR A 76 0.50 -7.84 -5.31
C THR A 76 0.19 -9.33 -5.16
N GLY A 77 -0.22 -10.01 -6.22
CA GLY A 77 -0.69 -11.39 -6.20
C GLY A 77 -1.97 -11.60 -5.37
N LEU A 78 -2.74 -10.52 -5.14
CA LEU A 78 -3.93 -10.55 -4.29
C LEU A 78 -5.18 -10.77 -5.14
N PRO A 79 -6.13 -11.62 -4.73
CA PRO A 79 -7.44 -11.71 -5.38
C PRO A 79 -8.13 -10.34 -5.40
N ILE A 80 -8.94 -10.08 -6.43
CA ILE A 80 -9.63 -8.79 -6.60
C ILE A 80 -10.47 -8.39 -5.38
N GLU A 81 -11.11 -9.34 -4.69
CA GLU A 81 -11.91 -9.08 -3.48
C GLU A 81 -11.04 -8.58 -2.31
N GLU A 82 -9.87 -9.16 -2.11
CA GLU A 82 -8.92 -8.73 -1.08
C GLU A 82 -8.30 -7.38 -1.46
N LEU A 83 -8.00 -7.18 -2.76
CA LEU A 83 -7.50 -5.92 -3.26
C LEU A 83 -8.49 -4.77 -2.98
N ARG A 84 -9.80 -4.99 -3.12
CA ARG A 84 -10.83 -4.01 -2.76
C ARG A 84 -10.73 -3.57 -1.31
N ARG A 85 -10.55 -4.51 -0.39
CA ARG A 85 -10.40 -4.21 1.06
C ARG A 85 -9.13 -3.40 1.34
N VAL A 86 -8.07 -3.66 0.59
CA VAL A 86 -6.79 -2.93 0.69
C VAL A 86 -6.91 -1.50 0.15
N LEU A 87 -7.52 -1.33 -1.03
CA LEU A 87 -7.62 -0.04 -1.73
C LEU A 87 -8.69 0.89 -1.13
N PHE A 88 -9.81 0.36 -0.65
CA PHE A 88 -10.91 1.15 -0.10
C PHE A 88 -10.48 2.21 0.93
N PRO A 89 -9.74 1.89 2.02
CA PRO A 89 -9.31 2.89 2.99
C PRO A 89 -8.33 3.91 2.39
N MET A 90 -7.54 3.52 1.39
CA MET A 90 -6.57 4.39 0.72
C MET A 90 -7.23 5.39 -0.23
N VAL A 91 -8.36 5.02 -0.83
CA VAL A 91 -9.12 5.89 -1.74
C VAL A 91 -10.12 6.77 -0.99
N TYR A 92 -10.85 6.21 -0.01
CA TYR A 92 -11.98 6.91 0.61
C TYR A 92 -11.68 7.57 1.95
N ARG A 93 -10.96 6.88 2.83
CA ARG A 93 -10.72 7.35 4.20
C ARG A 93 -9.52 8.29 4.24
N VAL A 94 -8.37 7.80 3.79
CA VAL A 94 -7.11 8.56 3.81
C VAL A 94 -6.91 9.31 2.50
N ARG A 95 -7.52 8.87 1.40
CA ARG A 95 -7.45 9.54 0.08
C ARG A 95 -6.01 9.73 -0.42
N VAL A 96 -5.14 8.75 -0.18
CA VAL A 96 -3.77 8.70 -0.74
C VAL A 96 -3.82 8.34 -2.23
N LEU A 97 -4.85 7.60 -2.64
CA LEU A 97 -5.11 7.24 -4.04
C LEU A 97 -6.37 7.96 -4.53
N ARG A 98 -6.37 8.32 -5.82
CA ARG A 98 -7.55 8.75 -6.58
C ARG A 98 -7.90 7.67 -7.58
N ARG A 99 -9.19 7.48 -7.84
CA ARG A 99 -9.69 6.61 -8.90
C ARG A 99 -10.17 7.44 -10.10
N SER A 100 -10.03 6.93 -11.32
CA SER A 100 -10.43 7.65 -12.52
C SER A 100 -11.93 7.54 -12.82
N THR A 101 -12.58 6.44 -12.42
CA THR A 101 -13.98 6.15 -12.72
C THR A 101 -14.80 5.91 -11.45
N GLY A 102 -16.04 6.44 -11.42
CA GLY A 102 -16.99 6.29 -10.30
C GLY A 102 -16.95 7.42 -9.26
N GLY A 103 -18.12 7.95 -8.89
CA GLY A 103 -18.27 8.95 -7.82
C GLY A 103 -18.01 8.36 -6.43
N PRO A 104 -17.79 9.16 -5.38
CA PRO A 104 -17.34 8.68 -4.06
C PRO A 104 -18.22 7.63 -3.35
N GLU A 105 -19.37 7.27 -3.92
CA GLU A 105 -20.35 6.32 -3.38
C GLU A 105 -20.26 4.92 -4.01
N ASP A 106 -19.58 4.77 -5.15
CA ASP A 106 -19.56 3.50 -5.87
C ASP A 106 -18.47 2.57 -5.31
N LYS A 107 -18.91 1.55 -4.57
CA LYS A 107 -18.07 0.61 -3.81
C LYS A 107 -17.49 -0.53 -4.67
N GLN A 108 -17.89 -0.65 -5.93
CA GLN A 108 -17.39 -1.71 -6.80
C GLN A 108 -16.14 -1.26 -7.55
N VAL A 109 -15.02 -1.89 -7.24
CA VAL A 109 -13.81 -1.79 -8.07
C VAL A 109 -14.04 -2.59 -9.33
N GLY A 110 -14.19 -1.90 -10.45
CA GLY A 110 -14.21 -2.50 -11.78
C GLY A 110 -12.81 -2.99 -12.17
N ALA A 111 -12.72 -4.07 -12.94
CA ALA A 111 -11.44 -4.61 -13.40
C ALA A 111 -10.62 -3.59 -14.23
N CYS A 112 -11.29 -2.63 -14.88
CA CYS A 112 -10.68 -1.56 -15.66
C CYS A 112 -10.56 -0.23 -14.88
N GLU A 113 -10.81 -0.21 -13.57
CA GLU A 113 -10.64 1.00 -12.77
C GLU A 113 -9.15 1.37 -12.67
N GLU A 114 -8.84 2.62 -12.97
CA GLU A 114 -7.50 3.16 -12.89
C GLU A 114 -7.33 3.99 -11.61
N TYR A 115 -6.20 3.81 -10.95
CA TYR A 115 -5.83 4.50 -9.73
C TYR A 115 -4.60 5.37 -9.98
N SER A 116 -4.52 6.50 -9.28
CA SER A 116 -3.40 7.43 -9.34
C SER A 116 -3.05 7.95 -7.95
N LEU A 117 -1.79 8.34 -7.73
CA LEU A 117 -1.38 8.97 -6.47
C LEU A 117 -2.03 10.35 -6.30
N ASN A 118 -2.64 10.60 -5.13
CA ASN A 118 -3.22 11.90 -4.79
C ASN A 118 -2.15 12.91 -4.40
N LYS A 119 -1.61 13.64 -5.38
CA LYS A 119 -0.58 14.67 -5.15
C LYS A 119 -1.06 15.88 -4.34
N GLU A 120 -2.37 16.06 -4.18
CA GLU A 120 -2.96 17.16 -3.38
C GLU A 120 -3.43 16.67 -2.00
N PHE A 121 -3.04 15.47 -1.58
CA PHE A 121 -3.34 14.94 -0.26
C PHE A 121 -2.84 15.85 0.87
N GLN A 122 -3.74 16.57 1.54
CA GLN A 122 -3.44 17.38 2.71
C GLN A 122 -4.08 16.76 3.96
N ASP A 123 -3.27 16.62 5.01
CA ASP A 123 -3.73 16.23 6.34
C ASP A 123 -2.97 17.08 7.36
N LYS A 124 -3.56 17.39 8.51
CA LYS A 124 -2.90 18.14 9.58
C LYS A 124 -1.83 17.31 10.28
N LYS A 125 -1.94 15.98 10.25
CA LYS A 125 -1.02 15.05 10.91
C LYS A 125 0.20 14.73 10.05
N ARG A 126 1.38 14.64 10.68
CA ARG A 126 2.62 14.15 10.06
C ARG A 126 2.61 12.63 9.90
N ARG A 127 2.07 11.92 10.88
CA ARG A 127 1.94 10.46 10.89
C ARG A 127 0.47 10.08 10.75
N ILE A 128 0.15 9.29 9.73
CA ILE A 128 -1.21 8.91 9.38
C ILE A 128 -1.31 7.39 9.39
N VAL A 129 -2.30 6.86 10.09
CA VAL A 129 -2.55 5.42 10.14
C VAL A 129 -3.61 5.09 9.10
N VAL A 130 -3.26 4.25 8.13
CA VAL A 130 -4.22 3.72 7.17
C VAL A 130 -4.92 2.54 7.83
N PRO A 131 -6.24 2.60 8.04
CA PRO A 131 -6.96 1.52 8.68
C PRO A 131 -6.95 0.28 7.79
N GLN A 132 -6.83 -0.88 8.43
CA GLN A 132 -7.09 -2.15 7.77
C GLN A 132 -8.60 -2.40 7.78
N VAL A 133 -9.13 -2.83 6.65
CA VAL A 133 -10.50 -3.34 6.57
C VAL A 133 -10.39 -4.84 6.80
N ALA A 134 -10.92 -5.31 7.93
CA ALA A 134 -11.05 -6.73 8.24
C ALA A 134 -12.15 -7.36 7.39
#